data_AF-A0A812EXX9-F1
#
_entry.id   AF-A0A812EXX9-F1
#
_cell.length_a   1.000
_cell.length_b   1.000
_cell.length_c   1.000
_cell.angle_alpha   90.00
_cell.angle_beta   90.00
_cell.angle_gamma   90.00
#
_symmetry.space_group_name_H-M   'P 1'
#
loop_
_entity.id
_entity.type
_entity.pdbx_description
1 polymer ?
#
loop_
_entity_poly.entity_id
_entity_poly.type
_entity_poly.pdbx_seq_one_letter_code
_entity_poly.pdbx_strand_id
1 'polypeptide(L)'
;MRIIKVTNPDSFARQKEPISDLKQVRAILEKVRQQGDTALREFESKFNKVSLSSLRVSKSEIADAYKNVTEDQLDAIKMARKNLARVESTLKQHLKKIQMASGGTKIAKSFVPLGRVGCYVPGGLARYPSSAVMSIVPAKIAGVGQVIVATPPNRQGKIDPLVLVASDLCGADMIFKVSGAHAIAALAYGTESIPQVDKIVGPGGAFVTAAKHLVSERVSIDMLAGPTELGIIADDLADPEIVAADLISQSEHSSDTVCFLLTTSKKLADRVKQSIKKQAPTARRGKIVMQSLEQNGFIALCKSQSDMINLANRLAPEHLQIMTKNPKKISDKISTAGLVLVGNHTPSAASDYLFGTNHILPTNRLGRSRGSLSVLDFVKVQTTVESSRQALRKIEKHLRTLAESEDLPNHYEAVRKRL
;
A
#
# COMPACT_ATOMS: atom_id res chain seq x y z
N MET A 1 10.03 -15.92 19.78
CA MET A 1 10.82 -16.13 18.54
C MET A 1 11.81 -17.29 18.65
N ARG A 2 11.89 -18.10 17.60
CA ARG A 2 12.85 -19.23 17.46
C ARG A 2 14.13 -18.75 16.76
N ILE A 3 15.29 -19.29 17.14
CA ILE A 3 16.56 -19.04 16.45
C ILE A 3 16.79 -20.20 15.46
N ILE A 4 16.99 -19.88 14.19
CA ILE A 4 17.09 -20.84 13.10
C ILE A 4 18.41 -20.62 12.38
N LYS A 5 19.25 -21.67 12.29
CA LYS A 5 20.47 -21.62 11.47
C LYS A 5 20.08 -21.67 9.99
N VAL A 6 20.60 -20.73 9.20
CA VAL A 6 20.32 -20.71 7.75
C VAL A 6 21.21 -21.74 7.06
N THR A 7 20.62 -22.87 6.69
CA THR A 7 21.26 -23.91 5.86
C THR A 7 20.80 -23.84 4.41
N ASN A 8 19.51 -23.55 4.19
CA ASN A 8 18.91 -23.32 2.89
C ASN A 8 18.00 -22.07 2.95
N PRO A 9 18.38 -20.94 2.31
CA PRO A 9 17.55 -19.74 2.31
C PRO A 9 16.15 -19.93 1.69
N ASP A 10 15.94 -20.91 0.81
CA ASP A 10 14.62 -21.19 0.23
C ASP A 10 13.63 -21.74 1.27
N SER A 11 14.11 -22.36 2.35
CA SER A 11 13.24 -22.82 3.43
C SER A 11 12.55 -21.68 4.20
N PHE A 12 13.05 -20.45 4.05
CA PHE A 12 12.46 -19.25 4.67
C PHE A 12 11.48 -18.52 3.74
N ALA A 13 11.46 -18.86 2.45
CA ALA A 13 10.52 -18.25 1.51
C ALA A 13 9.10 -18.77 1.83
N ARG A 14 8.29 -17.94 2.50
CA ARG A 14 6.88 -18.26 2.73
C ARG A 14 6.17 -18.40 1.38
N GLN A 15 5.43 -19.50 1.22
CA GLN A 15 4.48 -19.61 0.13
C GLN A 15 3.33 -18.63 0.37
N LYS A 16 2.88 -17.98 -0.69
CA LYS A 16 1.71 -17.10 -0.62
C LYS A 16 0.50 -17.97 -0.27
N GLU A 17 -0.09 -17.75 0.90
CA GLU A 17 -1.32 -18.43 1.24
C GLU A 17 -2.44 -18.00 0.27
N PRO A 18 -3.33 -18.93 -0.14
CA PRO A 18 -4.50 -18.58 -0.93
C PRO A 18 -5.33 -17.52 -0.21
N ILE A 19 -5.90 -16.60 -0.97
CA ILE A 19 -6.81 -15.60 -0.40
C ILE A 19 -8.04 -16.34 0.16
N SER A 20 -8.30 -16.18 1.46
CA SER A 20 -9.43 -16.80 2.14
C SER A 20 -10.75 -16.10 1.80
N ASP A 21 -11.86 -16.75 2.14
CA ASP A 21 -13.21 -16.16 2.18
C ASP A 21 -13.78 -15.64 0.83
N LEU A 22 -13.16 -16.00 -0.30
CA LEU A 22 -13.57 -15.53 -1.64
C LEU A 22 -15.04 -15.79 -1.96
N LYS A 23 -15.62 -16.91 -1.50
CA LYS A 23 -17.02 -17.23 -1.71
C LYS A 23 -17.95 -16.27 -0.96
N GLN A 24 -17.69 -16.00 0.32
CA GLN A 24 -18.51 -15.06 1.10
C GLN A 24 -18.33 -13.62 0.57
N VAL A 25 -17.10 -13.24 0.26
CA VAL A 25 -16.80 -11.91 -0.28
C VAL A 25 -17.49 -11.71 -1.63
N ARG A 26 -17.45 -12.69 -2.54
CA ARG A 26 -18.17 -12.62 -3.82
C ARG A 26 -19.68 -12.41 -3.64
N ALA A 27 -20.28 -13.07 -2.66
CA ALA A 27 -21.70 -12.86 -2.35
C ALA A 27 -21.99 -11.43 -1.86
N ILE A 28 -21.08 -10.85 -1.04
CA ILE A 28 -21.17 -9.45 -0.62
C ILE A 28 -21.07 -8.51 -1.83
N LEU A 29 -20.07 -8.73 -2.70
CA LEU A 29 -19.85 -7.90 -3.90
C LEU A 29 -21.07 -7.91 -4.82
N GLU A 30 -21.61 -9.09 -5.13
CA GLU A 30 -22.79 -9.23 -6.01
C GLU A 30 -24.03 -8.57 -5.41
N LYS A 31 -24.22 -8.70 -4.09
CA LYS A 31 -25.36 -8.06 -3.42
C LYS A 31 -25.28 -6.53 -3.50
N VAL A 32 -24.09 -5.94 -3.28
CA VAL A 32 -23.90 -4.47 -3.45
C VAL A 32 -24.10 -4.07 -4.90
N ARG A 33 -23.58 -4.84 -5.85
CA ARG A 33 -23.76 -4.57 -7.29
C ARG A 33 -25.24 -4.53 -7.71
N GLN A 34 -26.08 -5.36 -7.10
CA GLN A 34 -27.50 -5.46 -7.43
C GLN A 34 -28.39 -4.48 -6.66
N GLN A 35 -28.03 -4.16 -5.42
CA GLN A 35 -28.92 -3.46 -4.48
C GLN A 35 -28.38 -2.12 -3.98
N GLY A 36 -27.19 -1.71 -4.43
CA GLY A 36 -26.62 -0.40 -4.13
C GLY A 36 -26.55 -0.09 -2.63
N ASP A 37 -26.96 1.12 -2.27
CA ASP A 37 -26.94 1.62 -0.90
C ASP A 37 -27.79 0.79 0.08
N THR A 38 -28.81 0.08 -0.41
CA THR A 38 -29.65 -0.78 0.44
C THR A 38 -28.81 -1.92 1.03
N ALA A 39 -27.99 -2.58 0.21
CA ALA A 39 -27.07 -3.61 0.68
C ALA A 39 -26.01 -3.04 1.63
N LEU A 40 -25.51 -1.82 1.37
CA LEU A 40 -24.54 -1.17 2.25
C LEU A 40 -25.10 -0.98 3.65
N ARG A 41 -26.31 -0.41 3.78
CA ARG A 41 -26.96 -0.23 5.09
C ARG A 41 -27.24 -1.56 5.79
N GLU A 42 -27.63 -2.59 5.05
CA GLU A 42 -27.82 -3.93 5.62
C GLU A 42 -26.52 -4.50 6.18
N PHE A 43 -25.41 -4.40 5.45
CA PHE A 43 -24.12 -4.91 5.90
C PHE A 43 -23.55 -4.11 7.07
N GLU A 44 -23.73 -2.80 7.10
CA GLU A 44 -23.38 -1.96 8.25
C GLU A 44 -24.18 -2.37 9.51
N SER A 45 -25.48 -2.61 9.36
CA SER A 45 -26.32 -3.12 10.46
C SER A 45 -25.88 -4.52 10.90
N LYS A 46 -25.58 -5.41 9.95
CA LYS A 46 -25.19 -6.80 10.24
C LYS A 46 -23.83 -6.90 10.94
N PHE A 47 -22.81 -6.24 10.38
CA PHE A 47 -21.42 -6.42 10.78
C PHE A 47 -20.95 -5.39 11.81
N ASN A 48 -21.37 -4.13 11.69
CA ASN A 48 -20.97 -3.05 12.60
C ASN A 48 -22.04 -2.73 13.65
N LYS A 49 -23.21 -3.40 13.59
CA LYS A 49 -24.34 -3.24 14.53
C LYS A 49 -24.86 -1.79 14.57
N VAL A 50 -24.89 -1.15 13.41
CA VAL A 50 -25.29 0.25 13.28
C VAL A 50 -26.28 0.47 12.14
N SER A 51 -27.33 1.24 12.40
CA SER A 51 -28.26 1.70 11.38
C SER A 51 -27.88 3.11 10.95
N LEU A 52 -27.57 3.30 9.67
CA LEU A 52 -27.15 4.58 9.11
C LEU A 52 -28.28 5.21 8.31
N SER A 53 -28.71 6.41 8.69
CA SER A 53 -29.62 7.24 7.89
C SER A 53 -28.95 7.76 6.62
N SER A 54 -27.68 8.18 6.73
CA SER A 54 -26.83 8.61 5.61
C SER A 54 -25.50 7.88 5.61
N LEU A 55 -25.09 7.41 4.43
CA LEU A 55 -23.76 6.86 4.20
C LEU A 55 -22.71 7.98 4.07
N ARG A 56 -23.07 9.11 3.46
CA ARG A 56 -22.16 10.24 3.28
C ARG A 56 -22.01 11.01 4.59
N VAL A 57 -20.76 11.34 4.92
CA VAL A 57 -20.44 12.25 6.02
C VAL A 57 -20.78 13.68 5.60
N SER A 58 -21.52 14.38 6.46
CA SER A 58 -21.95 15.76 6.28
C SER A 58 -20.87 16.77 6.68
N LYS A 59 -20.99 18.02 6.20
CA LYS A 59 -20.11 19.11 6.62
C LYS A 59 -20.20 19.40 8.13
N SER A 60 -21.39 19.23 8.73
CA SER A 60 -21.58 19.38 10.17
C SER A 60 -20.84 18.30 10.96
N GLU A 61 -20.86 17.05 10.51
CA GLU A 61 -20.07 15.98 11.15
C GLU A 61 -18.57 16.25 11.08
N ILE A 62 -18.07 16.81 9.96
CA ILE A 62 -16.67 17.25 9.84
C ILE A 62 -16.37 18.38 10.82
N ALA A 63 -17.20 19.44 10.85
CA ALA A 63 -17.02 20.57 11.76
C ALA A 63 -17.04 20.14 13.24
N ASP A 64 -17.90 19.19 13.60
CA ASP A 64 -17.93 18.64 14.95
C ASP A 64 -16.71 17.78 15.25
N ALA A 65 -16.15 17.05 14.28
CA ALA A 65 -14.91 16.31 14.48
C ALA A 65 -13.72 17.22 14.81
N TYR A 66 -13.61 18.40 14.18
CA TYR A 66 -12.58 19.40 14.53
C TYR A 66 -12.68 19.89 15.97
N LYS A 67 -13.87 19.92 16.58
CA LYS A 67 -14.04 20.28 18.00
C LYS A 67 -13.62 19.16 18.96
N ASN A 68 -13.49 17.94 18.45
CA ASN A 68 -13.19 16.73 19.22
C ASN A 68 -11.76 16.21 18.99
N VAL A 69 -10.89 17.02 18.38
CA VAL A 69 -9.45 16.74 18.26
C VAL A 69 -8.66 17.81 18.99
N THR A 70 -7.58 17.41 19.64
CA THR A 70 -6.66 18.34 20.32
C THR A 70 -5.79 19.08 19.30
N GLU A 71 -5.22 20.22 19.68
CA GLU A 71 -4.24 20.95 18.85
C GLU A 71 -3.03 20.08 18.50
N ASP A 72 -2.48 19.32 19.47
CA ASP A 72 -1.36 18.40 19.24
C ASP A 72 -1.66 17.34 18.16
N GLN A 73 -2.86 16.74 18.21
CA GLN A 73 -3.31 15.79 17.19
C GLN A 73 -3.39 16.46 15.81
N LEU A 74 -3.96 17.66 15.74
CA LEU A 74 -4.08 18.40 14.50
C LEU A 74 -2.70 18.74 13.92
N ASP A 75 -1.77 19.18 14.76
CA ASP A 75 -0.42 19.53 14.36
C ASP A 75 0.40 18.32 13.94
N ALA A 76 0.21 17.16 14.59
CA ALA A 76 0.79 15.89 14.16
C ALA A 76 0.32 15.51 12.73
N ILE A 77 -0.97 15.63 12.42
CA ILE A 77 -1.50 15.36 11.08
C ILE A 77 -0.95 16.38 10.06
N LYS A 78 -0.89 17.67 10.40
CA LYS A 78 -0.27 18.68 9.53
C LYS A 78 1.18 18.36 9.23
N MET A 79 1.94 17.90 10.23
CA MET A 79 3.34 17.51 10.05
C MET A 79 3.48 16.29 9.14
N ALA A 80 2.71 15.22 9.39
CA ALA A 80 2.69 14.02 8.54
C ALA A 80 2.36 14.38 7.08
N ARG A 81 1.29 15.18 6.88
CA ARG A 81 0.88 15.70 5.56
C ARG A 81 2.00 16.49 4.89
N LYS A 82 2.64 17.41 5.61
CA LYS A 82 3.71 18.27 5.08
C LYS A 82 4.92 17.44 4.63
N ASN A 83 5.35 16.48 5.45
CA ASN A 83 6.53 15.69 5.18
C ASN A 83 6.32 14.77 3.96
N LEU A 84 5.19 14.05 3.92
CA LEU A 84 4.82 13.23 2.77
C LEU A 84 4.65 14.07 1.51
N ALA A 85 3.96 15.21 1.61
CA ALA A 85 3.70 16.06 0.46
C ALA A 85 4.99 16.60 -0.18
N ARG A 86 6.01 16.90 0.63
CA ARG A 86 7.32 17.33 0.14
C ARG A 86 7.98 16.26 -0.73
N VAL A 87 7.99 15.01 -0.28
CA VAL A 87 8.61 13.89 -1.00
C VAL A 87 7.84 13.59 -2.30
N GLU A 88 6.52 13.45 -2.22
CA GLU A 88 5.68 13.11 -3.36
C GLU A 88 5.63 14.23 -4.43
N SER A 89 5.65 15.50 -4.01
CA SER A 89 5.72 16.62 -4.95
C SER A 89 7.07 16.66 -5.68
N THR A 90 8.16 16.33 -4.97
CA THR A 90 9.49 16.24 -5.59
C THR A 90 9.51 15.12 -6.64
N LEU A 91 8.97 13.94 -6.32
CA LEU A 91 8.84 12.85 -7.28
C LEU A 91 8.00 13.25 -8.50
N LYS A 92 6.87 13.93 -8.29
CA LYS A 92 6.02 14.43 -9.38
C LYS A 92 6.75 15.38 -10.32
N GLN A 93 7.64 16.25 -9.82
CA GLN A 93 8.39 17.20 -10.65
C GLN A 93 9.32 16.52 -11.68
N HIS A 94 9.69 15.25 -11.45
CA HIS A 94 10.45 14.46 -12.40
C HIS A 94 9.59 13.83 -13.52
N LEU A 95 8.25 13.86 -13.41
CA LEU A 95 7.32 13.33 -14.41
C LEU A 95 7.06 14.33 -15.55
N LYS A 96 8.10 14.61 -16.32
CA LYS A 96 8.03 15.56 -17.44
C LYS A 96 7.49 14.90 -18.71
N LYS A 97 6.74 15.67 -19.51
CA LYS A 97 6.32 15.24 -20.85
C LYS A 97 7.54 14.91 -21.71
N ILE A 98 7.52 13.75 -22.34
CA ILE A 98 8.58 13.29 -23.25
C ILE A 98 8.07 13.47 -24.69
N GLN A 99 8.89 14.02 -25.57
CA GLN A 99 8.58 14.17 -26.99
C GLN A 99 9.75 13.71 -27.84
N MET A 100 9.46 12.96 -28.90
CA MET A 100 10.43 12.50 -29.89
C MET A 100 9.86 12.71 -31.28
N ALA A 101 10.64 13.30 -32.18
CA ALA A 101 10.29 13.46 -33.58
C ALA A 101 11.39 12.82 -34.44
N SER A 102 11.01 11.87 -35.29
CA SER A 102 11.95 11.21 -36.20
C SER A 102 11.23 10.74 -37.46
N GLY A 103 11.88 10.91 -38.62
CA GLY A 103 11.38 10.38 -39.90
C GLY A 103 10.05 10.96 -40.41
N GLY A 104 9.50 11.99 -39.77
CA GLY A 104 8.16 12.55 -40.03
C GLY A 104 7.07 12.02 -39.09
N THR A 105 7.44 11.23 -38.08
CA THR A 105 6.59 10.78 -36.98
C THR A 105 6.93 11.54 -35.71
N LYS A 106 5.92 11.99 -34.96
CA LYS A 106 6.06 12.61 -33.64
C LYS A 106 5.36 11.74 -32.60
N ILE A 107 6.07 11.36 -31.55
CA ILE A 107 5.54 10.61 -30.41
C ILE A 107 5.69 11.46 -29.17
N ALA A 108 4.62 11.61 -28.40
CA ALA A 108 4.67 12.23 -27.08
C ALA A 108 4.14 11.29 -26.00
N LYS A 109 4.79 11.26 -24.84
CA LYS A 109 4.32 10.59 -23.63
C LYS A 109 4.07 11.65 -22.55
N SER A 110 2.85 11.67 -22.01
CA SER A 110 2.44 12.57 -20.93
C SER A 110 1.96 11.76 -19.73
N PHE A 111 2.15 12.27 -18.52
CA PHE A 111 1.63 11.66 -17.29
C PHE A 111 0.34 12.36 -16.90
N VAL A 112 -0.78 11.64 -16.97
CA VAL A 112 -2.12 12.19 -16.76
C VAL A 112 -2.71 11.62 -15.48
N PRO A 113 -3.22 12.46 -14.55
CA PRO A 113 -3.84 11.95 -13.32
C PRO A 113 -5.10 11.14 -13.61
N LEU A 114 -5.43 10.24 -12.69
CA LEU A 114 -6.70 9.51 -12.73
C LEU A 114 -7.88 10.44 -12.46
N GLY A 115 -9.07 10.10 -12.99
CA GLY A 115 -10.27 10.91 -12.82
C GLY A 115 -10.79 10.83 -11.40
N ARG A 116 -11.01 9.60 -10.90
CA ARG A 116 -11.55 9.35 -9.56
C ARG A 116 -10.88 8.17 -8.89
N VAL A 117 -10.54 8.33 -7.62
CA VAL A 117 -9.85 7.32 -6.81
C VAL A 117 -10.60 7.09 -5.50
N GLY A 118 -10.75 5.83 -5.13
CA GLY A 118 -11.28 5.40 -3.84
C GLY A 118 -10.13 5.06 -2.87
N CYS A 119 -10.05 5.75 -1.74
CA CYS A 119 -9.14 5.48 -0.65
C CYS A 119 -9.89 4.74 0.47
N TYR A 120 -9.59 3.47 0.68
CA TYR A 120 -10.08 2.73 1.84
C TYR A 120 -9.18 3.01 3.05
N VAL A 121 -9.76 3.58 4.11
CA VAL A 121 -9.07 3.85 5.37
C VAL A 121 -9.57 2.86 6.41
N PRO A 122 -8.71 1.97 6.95
CA PRO A 122 -9.14 0.97 7.92
C PRO A 122 -9.63 1.57 9.23
N GLY A 123 -10.34 0.75 10.00
CA GLY A 123 -10.75 1.06 11.37
C GLY A 123 -11.26 -0.18 12.09
N GLY A 124 -11.94 0.00 13.23
CA GLY A 124 -12.44 -1.10 14.06
C GLY A 124 -11.56 -1.32 15.29
N LEU A 125 -10.57 -2.23 15.19
CA LEU A 125 -9.67 -2.58 16.30
C LEU A 125 -8.71 -1.46 16.71
N ALA A 126 -8.38 -0.58 15.77
CA ALA A 126 -7.57 0.61 15.98
C ALA A 126 -8.03 1.74 15.05
N ARG A 127 -7.45 2.92 15.23
CA ARG A 127 -7.76 4.15 14.48
C ARG A 127 -6.55 4.51 13.61
N TYR A 128 -6.75 4.79 12.32
CA TYR A 128 -5.67 4.96 11.35
C TYR A 128 -5.74 6.30 10.59
N PRO A 129 -5.64 7.46 11.28
CA PRO A 129 -5.59 8.76 10.60
C PRO A 129 -4.35 8.88 9.71
N SER A 130 -3.26 8.20 10.05
CA SER A 130 -2.07 8.11 9.21
C SER A 130 -2.38 7.47 7.85
N SER A 131 -3.17 6.38 7.79
CA SER A 131 -3.55 5.77 6.50
C SER A 131 -4.43 6.68 5.63
N ALA A 132 -5.20 7.60 6.22
CA ALA A 132 -5.88 8.65 5.48
C ALA A 132 -4.85 9.61 4.83
N VAL A 133 -3.86 10.07 5.59
CA VAL A 133 -2.76 10.90 5.06
C VAL A 133 -2.04 10.17 3.91
N MET A 134 -1.63 8.91 4.14
CA MET A 134 -0.83 8.12 3.20
C MET A 134 -1.56 7.79 1.89
N SER A 135 -2.89 7.72 1.90
CA SER A 135 -3.66 7.43 0.69
C SER A 135 -4.10 8.69 -0.07
N ILE A 136 -4.50 9.74 0.64
CA ILE A 136 -5.12 10.93 0.03
C ILE A 136 -4.07 11.91 -0.50
N VAL A 137 -3.01 12.17 0.27
CA VAL A 137 -1.97 13.16 -0.09
C VAL A 137 -1.33 12.87 -1.46
N PRO A 138 -0.81 11.66 -1.76
CA PRO A 138 -0.23 11.40 -3.07
C PRO A 138 -1.25 11.49 -4.21
N ALA A 139 -2.53 11.15 -3.97
CA ALA A 139 -3.60 11.29 -4.95
C ALA A 139 -3.87 12.78 -5.28
N LYS A 140 -3.96 13.65 -4.27
CA LYS A 140 -4.13 15.09 -4.50
C LYS A 140 -2.89 15.72 -5.14
N ILE A 141 -1.70 15.28 -4.77
CA ILE A 141 -0.46 15.73 -5.42
C ILE A 141 -0.42 15.33 -6.88
N ALA A 142 -0.82 14.10 -7.23
CA ALA A 142 -0.92 13.67 -8.63
C ALA A 142 -1.84 14.57 -9.46
N GLY A 143 -2.88 15.12 -8.82
CA GLY A 143 -3.92 15.93 -9.46
C GLY A 143 -5.16 15.11 -9.79
N VAL A 144 -5.44 14.05 -9.01
CA VAL A 144 -6.66 13.26 -9.15
C VAL A 144 -7.88 14.17 -9.03
N GLY A 145 -8.81 14.03 -9.98
CA GLY A 145 -9.99 14.89 -10.06
C GLY A 145 -10.89 14.79 -8.83
N GLN A 146 -11.14 13.56 -8.36
CA GLN A 146 -11.97 13.31 -7.18
C GLN A 146 -11.41 12.17 -6.32
N VAL A 147 -11.18 12.44 -5.04
CA VAL A 147 -10.72 11.47 -4.03
C VAL A 147 -11.86 11.14 -3.08
N ILE A 148 -12.24 9.87 -3.03
CA ILE A 148 -13.36 9.36 -2.24
C ILE A 148 -12.81 8.48 -1.14
N VAL A 149 -13.14 8.78 0.11
CA VAL A 149 -12.73 8.00 1.27
C VAL A 149 -13.87 7.08 1.72
N ALA A 150 -13.56 5.81 1.91
CA ALA A 150 -14.42 4.83 2.57
C ALA A 150 -13.78 4.43 3.90
N THR A 151 -14.50 4.60 5.00
CA THR A 151 -14.02 4.28 6.35
C THR A 151 -15.15 3.72 7.23
N PRO A 152 -14.88 2.70 8.06
CA PRO A 152 -15.90 2.11 8.93
C PRO A 152 -16.43 3.13 9.96
N PRO A 153 -17.75 3.18 10.20
CA PRO A 153 -18.30 3.86 11.35
C PRO A 153 -18.06 3.06 12.65
N ASN A 154 -18.11 3.77 13.77
CA ASN A 154 -18.20 3.16 15.09
C ASN A 154 -19.64 2.67 15.39
N ARG A 155 -19.86 2.07 16.56
CA ARG A 155 -21.17 1.57 17.00
C ARG A 155 -22.25 2.64 17.08
N GLN A 156 -21.88 3.92 17.15
CA GLN A 156 -22.79 5.06 17.15
C GLN A 156 -23.01 5.65 15.75
N GLY A 157 -22.46 5.04 14.69
CA GLY A 157 -22.61 5.52 13.31
C GLY A 157 -21.73 6.70 12.95
N LYS A 158 -20.74 7.04 13.79
CA LYS A 158 -19.81 8.15 13.57
C LYS A 158 -18.45 7.62 13.13
N ILE A 159 -17.74 8.39 12.31
CA ILE A 159 -16.32 8.17 12.05
C ILE A 159 -15.52 8.69 13.25
N ASP A 160 -14.36 8.07 13.51
CA ASP A 160 -13.42 8.61 14.48
C ASP A 160 -13.05 10.07 14.14
N PRO A 161 -13.12 11.02 15.10
CA PRO A 161 -12.88 12.43 14.80
C PRO A 161 -11.53 12.71 14.13
N LEU A 162 -10.46 12.02 14.55
CA LEU A 162 -9.13 12.26 14.01
C LEU A 162 -8.96 11.68 12.61
N VAL A 163 -9.58 10.52 12.32
CA VAL A 163 -9.64 9.99 10.94
C VAL A 163 -10.41 10.93 10.03
N LEU A 164 -11.53 11.47 10.50
CA LEU A 164 -12.35 12.39 9.71
C LEU A 164 -11.63 13.71 9.41
N VAL A 165 -11.01 14.31 10.44
CA VAL A 165 -10.17 15.50 10.31
C VAL A 165 -8.99 15.26 9.39
N ALA A 166 -8.29 14.12 9.51
CA ALA A 166 -7.17 13.79 8.62
C ALA A 166 -7.63 13.66 7.16
N SER A 167 -8.79 13.05 6.94
CA SER A 167 -9.35 12.85 5.60
C SER A 167 -9.71 14.19 4.94
N ASP A 168 -10.40 15.06 5.67
CA ASP A 168 -10.76 16.41 5.22
C ASP A 168 -9.52 17.29 4.99
N LEU A 169 -8.62 17.36 5.98
CA LEU A 169 -7.40 18.17 5.92
C LEU A 169 -6.45 17.74 4.79
N CYS A 170 -6.44 16.45 4.42
CA CYS A 170 -5.65 15.95 3.30
C CYS A 170 -6.32 16.16 1.93
N GLY A 171 -7.58 16.59 1.90
CA GLY A 171 -8.28 17.00 0.68
C GLY A 171 -9.18 15.92 0.06
N ALA A 172 -9.74 15.03 0.88
CA ALA A 172 -10.81 14.15 0.41
C ALA A 172 -12.02 14.96 -0.07
N ASP A 173 -12.56 14.61 -1.24
CA ASP A 173 -13.71 15.31 -1.82
C ASP A 173 -15.04 14.73 -1.30
N MET A 174 -15.07 13.44 -0.95
CA MET A 174 -16.22 12.78 -0.33
C MET A 174 -15.76 11.72 0.68
N ILE A 175 -16.49 11.58 1.79
CA ILE A 175 -16.19 10.61 2.85
C ILE A 175 -17.46 9.82 3.16
N PHE A 176 -17.33 8.49 3.20
CA PHE A 176 -18.44 7.56 3.39
C PHE A 176 -18.22 6.60 4.57
N LYS A 177 -19.30 6.41 5.35
CA LYS A 177 -19.43 5.52 6.50
C LYS A 177 -19.70 4.08 6.04
N VAL A 178 -18.72 3.47 5.40
CA VAL A 178 -18.81 2.10 4.87
C VAL A 178 -17.53 1.32 5.13
N SER A 179 -17.65 0.04 5.48
CA SER A 179 -16.51 -0.82 5.86
C SER A 179 -16.27 -2.01 4.93
N GLY A 180 -15.12 -2.67 5.11
CA GLY A 180 -14.89 -4.03 4.65
C GLY A 180 -15.07 -4.27 3.15
N ALA A 181 -15.53 -5.47 2.80
CA ALA A 181 -15.73 -5.88 1.41
C ALA A 181 -16.82 -5.09 0.69
N HIS A 182 -17.87 -4.67 1.39
CA HIS A 182 -18.97 -3.91 0.79
C HIS A 182 -18.58 -2.46 0.49
N ALA A 183 -17.64 -1.86 1.24
CA ALA A 183 -17.02 -0.59 0.86
C ALA A 183 -16.24 -0.70 -0.46
N ILE A 184 -15.44 -1.76 -0.62
CA ILE A 184 -14.69 -2.01 -1.86
C ILE A 184 -15.66 -2.25 -3.03
N ALA A 185 -16.75 -2.98 -2.80
CA ALA A 185 -17.81 -3.17 -3.78
C ALA A 185 -18.42 -1.83 -4.24
N ALA A 186 -18.76 -0.95 -3.29
CA ALA A 186 -19.36 0.34 -3.58
C ALA A 186 -18.43 1.22 -4.42
N LEU A 187 -17.13 1.26 -4.10
CA LEU A 187 -16.14 1.99 -4.88
C LEU A 187 -15.97 1.39 -6.28
N ALA A 188 -16.00 0.06 -6.41
CA ALA A 188 -15.77 -0.64 -7.67
C ALA A 188 -16.96 -0.61 -8.65
N TYR A 189 -18.19 -0.67 -8.12
CA TYR A 189 -19.41 -0.75 -8.91
C TYR A 189 -20.17 0.57 -8.99
N GLY A 190 -19.96 1.46 -8.02
CA GLY A 190 -20.84 2.59 -7.77
C GLY A 190 -22.15 2.17 -7.10
N THR A 191 -22.78 3.13 -6.43
CA THR A 191 -24.13 3.05 -5.87
C THR A 191 -24.84 4.39 -6.09
N GLU A 192 -26.07 4.54 -5.59
CA GLU A 192 -26.82 5.79 -5.63
C GLU A 192 -26.07 6.93 -4.92
N SER A 193 -25.40 6.63 -3.79
CA SER A 193 -24.62 7.62 -3.03
C SER A 193 -23.14 7.66 -3.38
N ILE A 194 -22.53 6.52 -3.75
CA ILE A 194 -21.07 6.38 -3.89
C ILE A 194 -20.73 6.26 -5.38
N PRO A 195 -20.05 7.23 -5.99
CA PRO A 195 -19.67 7.11 -7.40
C PRO A 195 -18.62 6.01 -7.62
N GLN A 196 -18.75 5.29 -8.74
CA GLN A 196 -17.73 4.34 -9.20
C GLN A 196 -16.39 5.05 -9.44
N VAL A 197 -15.28 4.44 -8.99
CA VAL A 197 -13.92 4.98 -9.13
C VAL A 197 -13.08 4.26 -10.20
N ASP A 198 -11.99 4.89 -10.65
CA ASP A 198 -11.05 4.31 -11.63
C ASP A 198 -10.01 3.40 -10.96
N LYS A 199 -9.67 3.71 -9.70
CA LYS A 199 -8.70 2.94 -8.90
C LYS A 199 -9.06 2.94 -7.42
N ILE A 200 -8.87 1.80 -6.76
CA ILE A 200 -9.03 1.64 -5.30
C ILE A 200 -7.66 1.45 -4.66
N VAL A 201 -7.36 2.24 -3.63
CA VAL A 201 -6.12 2.17 -2.86
C VAL A 201 -6.40 2.01 -1.37
N GLY A 202 -5.39 1.58 -0.63
CA GLY A 202 -5.43 1.49 0.83
C GLY A 202 -5.31 0.07 1.36
N PRO A 203 -4.73 -0.09 2.56
CA PRO A 203 -4.58 -1.39 3.20
C PRO A 203 -5.92 -1.86 3.79
N GLY A 204 -6.01 -3.13 4.18
CA GLY A 204 -7.18 -3.65 4.88
C GLY A 204 -7.00 -5.10 5.29
N GLY A 205 -7.93 -5.61 6.12
CA GLY A 205 -7.91 -7.02 6.53
C GLY A 205 -8.28 -7.98 5.39
N ALA A 206 -8.27 -9.29 5.69
CA ALA A 206 -8.47 -10.35 4.70
C ALA A 206 -9.67 -10.15 3.76
N PHE A 207 -10.83 -9.73 4.29
CA PHE A 207 -12.03 -9.47 3.48
C PHE A 207 -11.87 -8.29 2.50
N VAL A 208 -11.15 -7.24 2.90
CA VAL A 208 -10.85 -6.09 2.03
C VAL A 208 -9.89 -6.51 0.92
N THR A 209 -8.85 -7.26 1.26
CA THR A 209 -7.90 -7.80 0.29
C THR A 209 -8.57 -8.76 -0.70
N ALA A 210 -9.43 -9.65 -0.21
CA ALA A 210 -10.22 -10.54 -1.04
C ALA A 210 -11.18 -9.77 -1.97
N ALA A 211 -11.82 -8.72 -1.46
CA ALA A 211 -12.68 -7.87 -2.29
C ALA A 211 -11.88 -7.16 -3.38
N LYS A 212 -10.74 -6.55 -3.04
CA LYS A 212 -9.82 -5.90 -3.99
C LYS A 212 -9.36 -6.88 -5.08
N HIS A 213 -9.03 -8.10 -4.70
CA HIS A 213 -8.66 -9.15 -5.65
C HIS A 213 -9.80 -9.45 -6.63
N LEU A 214 -11.01 -9.68 -6.13
CA LEU A 214 -12.16 -10.01 -6.97
C LEU A 214 -12.61 -8.87 -7.88
N VAL A 215 -12.44 -7.60 -7.47
CA VAL A 215 -12.81 -6.44 -8.31
C VAL A 215 -11.70 -6.00 -9.26
N SER A 216 -10.48 -6.55 -9.14
CA SER A 216 -9.31 -6.08 -9.91
C SER A 216 -9.41 -6.26 -11.42
N GLU A 217 -10.31 -7.14 -11.89
CA GLU A 217 -10.63 -7.29 -13.32
C GLU A 217 -11.47 -6.14 -13.87
N ARG A 218 -12.09 -5.35 -12.98
CA ARG A 218 -13.01 -4.25 -13.32
C ARG A 218 -12.46 -2.88 -12.97
N VAL A 219 -11.80 -2.75 -11.82
CA VAL A 219 -11.24 -1.50 -11.32
C VAL A 219 -9.78 -1.71 -10.94
N SER A 220 -8.91 -0.75 -11.26
CA SER A 220 -7.51 -0.87 -10.87
C SER A 220 -7.40 -0.88 -9.34
N ILE A 221 -6.40 -1.59 -8.82
CA ILE A 221 -6.03 -1.53 -7.39
C ILE A 221 -4.55 -1.14 -7.27
N ASP A 222 -4.16 -0.60 -6.13
CA ASP A 222 -2.74 -0.47 -5.77
C ASP A 222 -2.09 -1.85 -5.61
N MET A 223 -2.47 -2.61 -4.59
CA MET A 223 -1.87 -3.88 -4.23
C MET A 223 -2.77 -4.72 -3.33
N LEU A 224 -2.46 -6.01 -3.26
CA LEU A 224 -3.07 -6.92 -2.31
C LEU A 224 -2.22 -6.97 -1.05
N ALA A 225 -2.68 -6.27 -0.01
CA ALA A 225 -2.04 -6.30 1.30
C ALA A 225 -2.33 -7.62 2.00
N GLY A 226 -1.28 -8.30 2.45
CA GLY A 226 -1.34 -9.39 3.42
C GLY A 226 -0.97 -8.93 4.83
N PRO A 227 -0.56 -9.85 5.71
CA PRO A 227 -0.08 -9.50 7.05
C PRO A 227 1.11 -8.56 6.97
N THR A 228 1.18 -7.64 7.94
CA THR A 228 2.27 -6.68 8.10
C THR A 228 3.60 -7.41 8.39
N GLU A 229 4.72 -6.89 7.88
CA GLU A 229 6.04 -7.50 7.99
C GLU A 229 7.13 -6.49 8.40
N LEU A 230 8.02 -6.89 9.31
CA LEU A 230 9.27 -6.17 9.62
C LEU A 230 10.46 -7.14 9.64
N GLY A 231 11.42 -6.90 8.76
CA GLY A 231 12.74 -7.51 8.79
C GLY A 231 13.78 -6.55 9.35
N ILE A 232 14.73 -7.07 10.14
CA ILE A 232 15.89 -6.32 10.63
C ILE A 232 17.16 -7.07 10.25
N ILE A 233 18.12 -6.41 9.60
CA ILE A 233 19.50 -6.88 9.45
C ILE A 233 20.33 -6.19 10.53
N ALA A 234 20.96 -6.96 11.42
CA ALA A 234 21.79 -6.40 12.48
C ALA A 234 23.07 -7.20 12.73
N ASP A 235 24.14 -6.50 13.11
CA ASP A 235 25.43 -7.07 13.49
C ASP A 235 25.68 -6.97 15.00
N ASP A 236 26.84 -7.47 15.46
CA ASP A 236 27.21 -7.50 16.87
C ASP A 236 27.21 -6.14 17.60
N LEU A 237 27.21 -5.02 16.87
CA LEU A 237 27.22 -3.68 17.43
C LEU A 237 25.81 -3.13 17.68
N ALA A 238 24.77 -3.79 17.16
CA ALA A 238 23.39 -3.37 17.41
C ALA A 238 23.02 -3.56 18.88
N ASP A 239 22.27 -2.60 19.42
CA ASP A 239 21.72 -2.71 20.76
C ASP A 239 20.53 -3.69 20.75
N PRO A 240 20.61 -4.83 21.47
CA PRO A 240 19.54 -5.81 21.50
C PRO A 240 18.23 -5.26 22.10
N GLU A 241 18.28 -4.27 22.98
CA GLU A 241 17.07 -3.65 23.54
C GLU A 241 16.32 -2.85 22.49
N ILE A 242 17.04 -2.14 21.60
CA ILE A 242 16.45 -1.38 20.49
C ILE A 242 15.88 -2.33 19.44
N VAL A 243 16.65 -3.35 19.02
CA VAL A 243 16.17 -4.35 18.06
C VAL A 243 14.90 -5.05 18.59
N ALA A 244 14.85 -5.38 19.88
CA ALA A 244 13.67 -5.96 20.50
C ALA A 244 12.48 -4.99 20.47
N ALA A 245 12.69 -3.71 20.77
CA ALA A 245 11.65 -2.70 20.75
C ALA A 245 11.03 -2.51 19.35
N ASP A 246 11.85 -2.48 18.29
CA ASP A 246 11.38 -2.38 16.90
C ASP A 246 10.57 -3.62 16.46
N LEU A 247 11.00 -4.82 16.84
CA LEU A 247 10.24 -6.05 16.56
C LEU A 247 8.90 -6.05 17.33
N ILE A 248 8.88 -5.58 18.57
CA ILE A 248 7.68 -5.47 19.40
C ILE A 248 6.71 -4.45 18.81
N SER A 249 7.20 -3.29 18.36
CA SER A 249 6.34 -2.24 17.81
C SER A 249 5.58 -2.72 16.58
N GLN A 250 6.22 -3.47 15.67
CA GLN A 250 5.49 -4.00 14.52
C GLN A 250 4.50 -5.10 14.93
N SER A 251 4.92 -6.04 15.78
CA SER A 251 4.09 -7.17 16.23
C SER A 251 2.82 -6.76 16.99
N GLU A 252 2.68 -5.50 17.39
CA GLU A 252 1.46 -5.03 18.03
C GLU A 252 0.29 -4.84 17.05
N HIS A 253 0.55 -4.74 15.74
CA HIS A 253 -0.49 -4.53 14.73
C HIS A 253 -1.56 -5.62 14.78
N SER A 254 -1.15 -6.88 14.67
CA SER A 254 -2.03 -8.05 14.59
C SER A 254 -1.30 -9.35 14.93
N SER A 255 -2.06 -10.40 15.27
CA SER A 255 -1.49 -11.72 15.61
C SER A 255 -0.81 -12.42 14.42
N ASP A 256 -1.16 -12.09 13.19
CA ASP A 256 -0.58 -12.62 11.96
C ASP A 256 0.65 -11.82 11.47
N THR A 257 1.01 -10.72 12.14
CA THR A 257 2.20 -9.92 11.80
C THR A 257 3.47 -10.78 11.84
N VAL A 258 4.35 -10.58 10.85
CA VAL A 258 5.61 -11.32 10.69
C VAL A 258 6.79 -10.43 11.04
N CYS A 259 7.60 -10.84 12.01
CA CYS A 259 8.79 -10.09 12.40
C CYS A 259 10.02 -10.99 12.40
N PHE A 260 11.14 -10.52 11.87
CA PHE A 260 12.35 -11.32 11.85
C PHE A 260 13.64 -10.52 11.96
N LEU A 261 14.65 -11.15 12.56
CA LEU A 261 16.01 -10.65 12.65
C LEU A 261 16.94 -11.54 11.82
N LEU A 262 17.74 -10.93 10.96
CA LEU A 262 18.84 -11.56 10.23
C LEU A 262 20.15 -11.10 10.85
N THR A 263 20.95 -12.03 11.36
CA THR A 263 22.25 -11.72 11.97
C THR A 263 23.25 -12.84 11.74
N THR A 264 24.54 -12.51 11.69
CA THR A 264 25.63 -13.50 11.77
C THR A 264 26.01 -13.82 13.21
N SER A 265 25.52 -13.03 14.18
CA SER A 265 25.91 -13.15 15.58
C SER A 265 24.96 -14.01 16.39
N LYS A 266 25.47 -15.13 16.91
CA LYS A 266 24.74 -15.92 17.90
C LYS A 266 24.52 -15.14 19.19
N LYS A 267 25.50 -14.32 19.60
CA LYS A 267 25.45 -13.51 20.83
C LYS A 267 24.33 -12.47 20.74
N LEU A 268 24.23 -11.74 19.63
CA LEU A 268 23.14 -10.79 19.40
C LEU A 268 21.79 -11.52 19.38
N ALA A 269 21.69 -12.63 18.64
CA ALA A 269 20.45 -13.41 18.54
C ALA A 269 19.91 -13.84 19.92
N ASP A 270 20.80 -14.30 20.81
CA ASP A 270 20.40 -14.70 22.17
C ASP A 270 20.00 -13.50 23.03
N ARG A 271 20.74 -12.39 22.95
CA ARG A 271 20.40 -11.16 23.70
C ARG A 271 19.07 -10.57 23.25
N VAL A 272 18.81 -10.44 21.95
CA VAL A 272 17.52 -9.96 21.43
C VAL A 272 16.38 -10.88 21.89
N LYS A 273 16.57 -12.20 21.84
CA LYS A 273 15.56 -13.15 22.33
C LYS A 273 15.27 -12.94 23.82
N GLN A 274 16.27 -12.64 24.64
CA GLN A 274 16.10 -12.33 26.07
C GLN A 274 15.38 -10.99 26.26
N SER A 275 15.78 -9.93 25.55
CA SER A 275 15.14 -8.61 25.61
C SER A 275 13.67 -8.69 25.21
N ILE A 276 13.32 -9.43 24.16
CA ILE A 276 11.92 -9.66 23.77
C ILE A 276 11.13 -10.35 24.90
N LYS A 277 11.69 -11.37 25.54
CA LYS A 277 11.02 -12.06 26.67
C LYS A 277 10.75 -11.12 27.85
N LYS A 278 11.61 -10.13 28.06
CA LYS A 278 11.48 -9.13 29.12
C LYS A 278 10.47 -8.03 28.75
N GLN A 279 10.53 -7.51 27.52
CA GLN A 279 9.79 -6.34 27.09
C GLN A 279 8.37 -6.67 26.57
N ALA A 280 8.18 -7.76 25.82
CA ALA A 280 6.90 -8.05 25.18
C ALA A 280 5.71 -8.20 26.18
N PRO A 281 5.88 -8.84 27.36
CA PRO A 281 4.81 -8.96 28.34
C PRO A 281 4.39 -7.63 28.98
N THR A 282 5.28 -6.63 29.01
CA THR A 282 5.00 -5.31 29.63
C THR A 282 4.37 -4.33 28.65
N ALA A 283 4.34 -4.65 27.35
CA ALA A 283 3.67 -3.84 26.35
C ALA A 283 2.16 -3.79 26.59
N ARG A 284 1.54 -2.62 26.34
CA ARG A 284 0.07 -2.44 26.48
C ARG A 284 -0.73 -3.46 25.66
N ARG A 285 -0.23 -3.83 24.48
CA ARG A 285 -0.80 -4.87 23.60
C ARG A 285 -0.05 -6.20 23.69
N GLY A 286 0.56 -6.51 24.83
CA GLY A 286 1.49 -7.64 25.02
C GLY A 286 0.94 -9.00 24.60
N LYS A 287 -0.36 -9.28 24.82
CA LYS A 287 -0.99 -10.54 24.35
C LYS A 287 -0.89 -10.73 22.82
N ILE A 288 -1.19 -9.68 22.05
CA ILE A 288 -1.12 -9.71 20.58
C ILE A 288 0.34 -9.82 20.13
N VAL A 289 1.22 -9.03 20.74
CA VAL A 289 2.66 -9.03 20.47
C VAL A 289 3.25 -10.43 20.67
N MET A 290 2.99 -11.05 21.82
CA MET A 290 3.49 -12.40 22.12
C MET A 290 2.96 -13.43 21.13
N GLN A 291 1.66 -13.40 20.81
CA GLN A 291 1.06 -14.30 19.83
C GLN A 291 1.72 -14.17 18.44
N SER A 292 1.91 -12.94 17.95
CA SER A 292 2.60 -12.66 16.68
C SER A 292 4.04 -13.20 16.70
N LEU A 293 4.83 -12.87 17.73
CA LEU A 293 6.25 -13.26 17.82
C LEU A 293 6.47 -14.77 18.06
N GLU A 294 5.50 -15.47 18.63
CA GLU A 294 5.54 -16.93 18.84
C GLU A 294 5.16 -17.71 17.58
N GLN A 295 4.09 -17.28 16.91
CA GLN A 295 3.56 -17.96 15.72
C GLN A 295 4.39 -17.64 14.47
N ASN A 296 4.76 -16.38 14.30
CA ASN A 296 5.30 -15.86 13.05
C ASN A 296 6.75 -15.38 13.13
N GLY A 297 7.25 -15.10 14.34
CA GLY A 297 8.55 -14.48 14.54
C GLY A 297 9.75 -15.43 14.58
N PHE A 298 10.84 -15.07 13.87
CA PHE A 298 12.09 -15.86 13.86
C PHE A 298 13.37 -15.02 13.82
N ILE A 299 14.46 -15.58 14.33
CA ILE A 299 15.81 -15.02 14.22
C ILE A 299 16.62 -15.97 13.33
N ALA A 300 17.04 -15.50 12.16
CA ALA A 300 17.86 -16.25 11.23
C ALA A 300 19.34 -15.99 11.50
N LEU A 301 20.05 -17.05 11.90
CA LEU A 301 21.50 -17.03 12.09
C LEU A 301 22.18 -17.39 10.76
N CYS A 302 22.66 -16.36 10.07
CA CYS A 302 23.34 -16.44 8.79
C CYS A 302 24.84 -16.75 8.99
N LYS A 303 25.50 -17.33 7.98
CA LYS A 303 26.95 -17.61 8.03
C LYS A 303 27.78 -16.39 7.67
N SER A 304 27.25 -15.51 6.83
CA SER A 304 27.95 -14.32 6.35
C SER A 304 27.00 -13.13 6.14
N GLN A 305 27.56 -11.93 5.98
CA GLN A 305 26.81 -10.75 5.59
C GLN A 305 26.12 -10.92 4.23
N SER A 306 26.78 -11.59 3.28
CA SER A 306 26.20 -11.90 1.98
C SER A 306 24.95 -12.77 2.10
N ASP A 307 24.95 -13.75 3.03
CA ASP A 307 23.78 -14.58 3.29
C ASP A 307 22.62 -13.78 3.89
N MET A 308 22.89 -12.80 4.78
CA MET A 308 21.86 -11.90 5.31
C MET A 308 21.20 -11.10 4.19
N ILE A 309 21.99 -10.51 3.30
CA ILE A 309 21.51 -9.73 2.14
C ILE A 309 20.69 -10.62 1.21
N ASN A 310 21.22 -11.80 0.85
CA ASN A 310 20.54 -12.75 -0.02
C ASN A 310 19.21 -13.22 0.57
N LEU A 311 19.19 -13.50 1.88
CA LEU A 311 17.97 -13.89 2.58
C LEU A 311 16.96 -12.74 2.66
N ALA A 312 17.40 -11.51 2.95
CA ALA A 312 16.52 -10.33 2.92
C ALA A 312 15.90 -10.12 1.54
N ASN A 313 16.71 -10.18 0.47
CA ASN A 313 16.22 -10.04 -0.90
C ASN A 313 15.30 -11.20 -1.33
N ARG A 314 15.53 -12.39 -0.77
CA ARG A 314 14.64 -13.54 -0.92
C ARG A 314 13.32 -13.25 -0.21
N LEU A 315 13.33 -12.88 1.06
CA LEU A 315 12.13 -12.61 1.85
C LEU A 315 11.31 -11.43 1.31
N ALA A 316 11.97 -10.40 0.78
CA ALA A 316 11.33 -9.22 0.18
C ALA A 316 10.26 -8.59 1.09
N PRO A 317 10.64 -8.24 2.34
CA PRO A 317 9.68 -7.82 3.35
C PRO A 317 9.06 -6.47 3.03
N GLU A 318 7.92 -6.20 3.65
CA GLU A 318 7.28 -4.88 3.65
C GLU A 318 8.24 -3.79 4.14
N HIS A 319 8.78 -3.96 5.36
CA HIS A 319 9.81 -3.10 5.94
C HIS A 319 11.11 -3.85 6.14
N LEU A 320 12.25 -3.22 5.82
CA LEU A 320 13.59 -3.73 6.15
C LEU A 320 14.44 -2.67 6.84
N GLN A 321 14.75 -2.88 8.11
CA GLN A 321 15.72 -2.08 8.85
C GLN A 321 17.14 -2.65 8.71
N ILE A 322 18.13 -1.77 8.64
CA ILE A 322 19.55 -2.13 8.56
C ILE A 322 20.31 -1.41 9.68
N MET A 323 20.62 -2.16 10.73
CA MET A 323 21.27 -1.73 11.97
C MET A 323 22.64 -2.38 12.10
N THR A 324 23.57 -1.99 11.23
CA THR A 324 24.94 -2.52 11.19
C THR A 324 25.97 -1.39 11.24
N LYS A 325 27.25 -1.73 11.39
CA LYS A 325 28.37 -0.77 11.34
C LYS A 325 28.38 0.08 10.06
N ASN A 326 28.03 -0.52 8.92
CA ASN A 326 28.07 0.11 7.60
C ASN A 326 26.73 -0.08 6.87
N PRO A 327 25.65 0.55 7.34
CA PRO A 327 24.29 0.20 6.91
C PRO A 327 24.04 0.59 5.46
N LYS A 328 24.66 1.69 4.97
CA LYS A 328 24.59 2.10 3.55
C LYS A 328 25.13 1.05 2.58
N LYS A 329 26.26 0.42 2.91
CA LYS A 329 26.88 -0.63 2.08
C LYS A 329 25.98 -1.86 1.93
N ILE A 330 25.14 -2.13 2.94
CA ILE A 330 24.14 -3.20 2.88
C ILE A 330 22.91 -2.72 2.10
N SER A 331 22.42 -1.50 2.34
CA SER A 331 21.23 -0.98 1.66
C SER A 331 21.37 -0.93 0.15
N ASP A 332 22.56 -0.59 -0.37
CA ASP A 332 22.84 -0.54 -1.82
C ASP A 332 22.68 -1.89 -2.51
N LYS A 333 22.65 -2.98 -1.74
CA LYS A 333 22.49 -4.36 -2.23
C LYS A 333 21.09 -4.92 -1.98
N ILE A 334 20.20 -4.16 -1.34
CA ILE A 334 18.81 -4.55 -1.16
C ILE A 334 18.01 -4.09 -2.38
N SER A 335 17.27 -4.99 -3.01
CA SER A 335 16.53 -4.72 -4.24
C SER A 335 15.05 -5.09 -4.19
N THR A 336 14.56 -5.68 -3.09
CA THR A 336 13.22 -6.27 -3.05
C THR A 336 12.41 -5.94 -1.79
N ALA A 337 12.93 -5.18 -0.84
CA ALA A 337 12.12 -4.73 0.29
C ALA A 337 11.16 -3.62 -0.17
N GLY A 338 9.94 -3.57 0.37
CA GLY A 338 8.98 -2.50 0.09
C GLY A 338 9.51 -1.13 0.50
N LEU A 339 10.15 -1.08 1.68
CA LEU A 339 10.84 0.09 2.21
C LEU A 339 12.12 -0.32 2.97
N VAL A 340 13.22 0.40 2.73
CA VAL A 340 14.50 0.19 3.42
C VAL A 340 14.79 1.34 4.37
N LEU A 341 15.04 1.02 5.63
CA LEU A 341 15.29 1.95 6.73
C LEU A 341 16.75 1.78 7.18
N VAL A 342 17.56 2.83 7.03
CA VAL A 342 19.02 2.73 7.11
C VAL A 342 19.55 3.38 8.38
N GLY A 343 20.24 2.60 9.22
CA GLY A 343 20.90 3.06 10.44
C GLY A 343 20.05 2.95 11.72
N ASN A 344 20.69 3.13 12.87
CA ASN A 344 20.11 2.86 14.20
C ASN A 344 19.05 3.87 14.65
N HIS A 345 18.91 5.00 13.96
CA HIS A 345 17.96 6.07 14.31
C HIS A 345 16.81 6.17 13.31
N THR A 346 16.51 5.07 12.63
CA THR A 346 15.52 5.01 11.54
C THR A 346 14.49 3.90 11.80
N PRO A 347 13.73 3.94 12.92
CA PRO A 347 12.76 2.91 13.24
C PRO A 347 11.58 2.95 12.25
N SER A 348 10.90 1.81 12.06
CA SER A 348 9.75 1.72 11.14
C SER A 348 8.61 2.61 11.60
N ALA A 349 8.36 2.67 12.90
CA ALA A 349 7.35 3.54 13.48
C ALA A 349 7.53 5.02 13.07
N ALA A 350 8.75 5.55 13.06
CA ALA A 350 8.96 6.93 12.65
C ALA A 350 8.71 7.15 11.15
N SER A 351 8.99 6.13 10.33
CA SER A 351 8.61 6.10 8.91
C SER A 351 7.10 6.04 8.72
N ASP A 352 6.40 5.21 9.49
CA ASP A 352 4.95 4.99 9.35
C ASP A 352 4.12 6.24 9.62
N TYR A 353 4.70 7.22 10.31
CA TYR A 353 4.01 8.45 10.71
C TYR A 353 4.62 9.73 10.13
N LEU A 354 5.95 9.94 10.26
CA LEU A 354 6.51 11.30 10.19
C LEU A 354 7.72 11.49 9.26
N PHE A 355 8.44 10.46 8.82
CA PHE A 355 9.60 10.68 7.94
C PHE A 355 9.24 11.11 6.51
N GLY A 356 7.95 11.11 6.14
CA GLY A 356 7.49 11.48 4.80
C GLY A 356 7.57 10.37 3.77
N THR A 357 7.78 9.13 4.22
CA THR A 357 7.57 7.90 3.46
C THR A 357 6.08 7.51 3.49
N ASN A 358 5.70 6.57 2.63
CA ASN A 358 4.33 6.05 2.58
C ASN A 358 4.29 4.63 3.15
N HIS A 359 3.48 4.41 4.20
CA HIS A 359 3.39 3.11 4.86
C HIS A 359 2.47 2.10 4.16
N ILE A 360 1.80 2.50 3.07
CA ILE A 360 0.97 1.57 2.31
C ILE A 360 1.92 0.80 1.41
N LEU A 361 2.40 -0.32 1.95
CA LEU A 361 3.52 -1.08 1.42
C LEU A 361 3.11 -2.49 0.97
N PRO A 362 3.88 -3.07 0.02
CA PRO A 362 3.65 -4.43 -0.42
C PRO A 362 4.13 -5.43 0.63
N THR A 363 3.27 -6.38 0.99
CA THR A 363 3.64 -7.52 1.84
C THR A 363 3.69 -8.82 1.02
N ASN A 364 3.91 -9.97 1.65
CA ASN A 364 3.91 -11.28 0.98
C ASN A 364 4.90 -11.36 -0.19
N ARG A 365 6.12 -10.83 0.02
CA ARG A 365 7.21 -10.80 -0.97
C ARG A 365 6.97 -9.91 -2.19
N LEU A 366 5.88 -9.13 -2.21
CA LEU A 366 5.54 -8.23 -3.32
C LEU A 366 6.45 -7.00 -3.41
N GLY A 367 7.31 -6.76 -2.41
CA GLY A 367 8.41 -5.79 -2.53
C GLY A 367 9.35 -6.07 -3.71
N ARG A 368 9.36 -7.31 -4.23
CA ARG A 368 10.09 -7.69 -5.46
C ARG A 368 9.63 -6.96 -6.72
N SER A 369 8.36 -6.54 -6.77
CA SER A 369 7.75 -6.00 -7.97
C SER A 369 7.27 -4.56 -7.81
N ARG A 370 7.17 -4.05 -6.58
CA ARG A 370 6.79 -2.66 -6.32
C ARG A 370 7.34 -2.15 -4.98
N GLY A 371 7.39 -0.83 -4.84
CA GLY A 371 7.60 -0.16 -3.56
C GLY A 371 6.27 0.30 -2.92
N SER A 372 6.40 1.25 -1.99
CA SER A 372 5.26 1.93 -1.37
C SER A 372 4.30 2.54 -2.39
N LEU A 373 3.08 2.80 -1.96
CA LEU A 373 2.16 3.68 -2.66
C LEU A 373 2.83 5.05 -2.88
N SER A 374 2.71 5.64 -4.07
CA SER A 374 3.29 6.94 -4.41
C SER A 374 2.40 7.71 -5.40
N VAL A 375 2.79 8.94 -5.73
CA VAL A 375 2.17 9.74 -6.80
C VAL A 375 2.09 8.98 -8.14
N LEU A 376 3.02 8.04 -8.39
CA LEU A 376 3.03 7.21 -9.60
C LEU A 376 1.83 6.27 -9.70
N ASP A 377 1.26 5.87 -8.56
CA ASP A 377 0.07 5.02 -8.53
C ASP A 377 -1.20 5.76 -8.98
N PHE A 378 -1.15 7.08 -9.10
CA PHE A 378 -2.29 7.95 -9.39
C PHE A 378 -2.19 8.67 -10.74
N VAL A 379 -1.22 8.30 -11.57
CA VAL A 379 -1.06 8.81 -12.93
C VAL A 379 -0.98 7.65 -13.93
N LYS A 380 -1.40 7.91 -15.17
CA LYS A 380 -1.20 7.00 -16.31
C LYS A 380 -0.35 7.66 -17.38
N VAL A 381 0.45 6.86 -18.07
CA VAL A 381 1.20 7.31 -19.25
C VAL A 381 0.26 7.33 -20.44
N GLN A 382 -0.02 8.51 -20.97
CA GLN A 382 -0.72 8.70 -22.23
C GLN A 382 0.28 8.90 -23.36
N THR A 383 0.21 8.04 -24.38
CA THR A 383 1.02 8.16 -25.59
C THR A 383 0.17 8.77 -26.71
N THR A 384 0.67 9.80 -27.37
CA THR A 384 0.09 10.37 -28.60
C THR A 384 1.07 10.21 -29.74
N VAL A 385 0.59 9.80 -30.91
CA VAL A 385 1.41 9.63 -32.12
C VAL A 385 0.79 10.40 -33.26
N GLU A 386 1.60 11.21 -33.94
CA GLU A 386 1.26 11.91 -35.16
C GLU A 386 2.24 11.45 -36.25
N SER A 387 1.75 11.26 -37.48
CA SER A 387 2.58 10.84 -38.60
C SER A 387 2.17 11.58 -39.87
N SER A 388 3.14 11.90 -40.72
CA SER A 388 2.89 12.45 -42.05
C SER A 388 2.68 11.35 -43.08
N ARG A 389 2.00 11.67 -44.19
CA ARG A 389 1.88 10.75 -45.35
C ARG A 389 3.25 10.30 -45.86
N GLN A 390 4.26 11.19 -45.83
CA GLN A 390 5.62 10.86 -46.24
C GLN A 390 6.28 9.85 -45.30
N ALA A 391 6.06 9.96 -43.99
CA ALA A 391 6.54 8.98 -43.02
C ALA A 391 5.91 7.59 -43.26
N LEU A 392 4.61 7.54 -43.59
CA LEU A 392 3.94 6.29 -43.97
C LEU A 392 4.55 5.67 -45.24
N ARG A 393 4.84 6.46 -46.28
CA ARG A 393 5.49 5.96 -47.51
C ARG A 393 6.83 5.30 -47.22
N LYS A 394 7.62 5.86 -46.30
CA LYS A 394 8.93 5.30 -45.92
C LYS A 394 8.84 3.93 -45.27
N ILE A 395 7.75 3.63 -44.57
CA ILE A 395 7.58 2.35 -43.84
C ILE A 395 6.69 1.34 -44.55
N GLU A 396 6.01 1.73 -45.64
CA GLU A 396 4.99 0.93 -46.34
C GLU A 396 5.44 -0.50 -46.62
N LYS A 397 6.61 -0.66 -47.25
CA LYS A 397 7.15 -1.98 -47.61
C LYS A 397 7.30 -2.87 -46.38
N HIS A 398 7.89 -2.36 -45.31
CA HIS A 398 8.10 -3.12 -44.06
C HIS A 398 6.78 -3.44 -43.37
N LEU A 399 5.86 -2.48 -43.33
CA LEU A 399 4.54 -2.67 -42.73
C LEU A 399 3.73 -3.73 -43.49
N ARG A 400 3.75 -3.71 -44.82
CA ARG A 400 3.13 -4.75 -45.65
C ARG A 400 3.71 -6.13 -45.33
N THR A 401 5.04 -6.24 -45.34
CA THR A 401 5.72 -7.52 -45.04
C THR A 401 5.31 -8.08 -43.68
N LEU A 402 5.25 -7.24 -42.64
CA LEU A 402 4.80 -7.68 -41.32
C LEU A 402 3.32 -8.08 -41.33
N ALA A 403 2.45 -7.23 -41.88
CA ALA A 403 1.02 -7.50 -41.93
C ALA A 403 0.68 -8.79 -42.73
N GLU A 404 1.38 -9.06 -43.83
CA GLU A 404 1.21 -10.28 -44.61
C GLU A 404 1.78 -11.50 -43.89
N SER A 405 2.92 -11.37 -43.21
CA SER A 405 3.52 -12.48 -42.43
C SER A 405 2.68 -12.88 -41.21
N GLU A 406 1.85 -11.97 -40.72
CA GLU A 406 0.92 -12.20 -39.60
C GLU A 406 -0.50 -12.56 -40.08
N ASP A 407 -0.73 -12.71 -41.40
CA ASP A 407 -2.05 -12.93 -42.00
C ASP A 407 -3.10 -11.85 -41.63
N LEU A 408 -2.65 -10.59 -41.54
CA LEU A 408 -3.44 -9.41 -41.17
C LEU A 408 -3.59 -8.40 -42.34
N PRO A 409 -4.20 -8.78 -43.49
CA PRO A 409 -4.20 -7.95 -44.70
C PRO A 409 -4.86 -6.58 -44.53
N ASN A 410 -5.88 -6.48 -43.67
CA ASN A 410 -6.57 -5.21 -43.40
C ASN A 410 -5.68 -4.18 -42.67
N HIS A 411 -4.64 -4.61 -41.96
CA HIS A 411 -3.68 -3.69 -41.32
C HIS A 411 -2.88 -2.93 -42.38
N TYR A 412 -2.41 -3.64 -43.42
CA TYR A 412 -1.75 -3.00 -44.55
C TYR A 412 -2.72 -2.13 -45.36
N GLU A 413 -3.93 -2.62 -45.65
CA GLU A 413 -4.93 -1.85 -46.42
C GLU A 413 -5.24 -0.50 -45.76
N ALA A 414 -5.29 -0.42 -44.43
CA ALA A 414 -5.47 0.85 -43.73
C ALA A 414 -4.36 1.87 -44.05
N VAL A 415 -3.11 1.43 -44.18
CA VAL A 415 -1.99 2.30 -44.57
C VAL A 415 -2.07 2.63 -46.06
N ARG A 416 -2.29 1.62 -46.92
CA ARG A 416 -2.39 1.79 -48.37
C ARG A 416 -3.44 2.84 -48.77
N LYS A 417 -4.60 2.87 -48.11
CA LYS A 417 -5.66 3.86 -48.37
C LYS A 417 -5.27 5.31 -48.04
N ARG A 418 -4.20 5.54 -47.28
CA ARG A 418 -3.65 6.88 -46.95
C ARG A 418 -2.51 7.29 -47.89
N LEU A 419 -1.93 6.34 -48.63
CA LEU A 419 -0.75 6.55 -49.49
C LEU A 419 -1.11 7.02 -50.89
#